data_AF-A0A4Y9YTW1-F1
#
_entry.id   AF-A0A4Y9YTW1-F1
#
_cell.length_a   1.000
_cell.length_b   1.000
_cell.length_c   1.000
_cell.angle_alpha   90.00
_cell.angle_beta   90.00
_cell.angle_gamma   90.00
#
_symmetry.space_group_name_H-M   'P 1'
#
loop_
_entity.id
_entity.type
_entity.pdbx_description
1 polymer ?
#
loop_
_entity_poly.entity_id
_entity_poly.type
_entity_poly.pdbx_seq_one_letter_code
_entity_poly.pdbx_strand_id
1 'polypeptide(L)'
;MLTTPRRKTLHLRDGPALQLGKYHFTYLRPRRSRAELTPPPPPIFPADVGTSPTEPALSSPPSTNDNVVTAASPTAGTVLLTRRTVLIAGAGTGAAKLWWNEHRAVHHVPRTLKVAERWYGIPVMSAGAYNYGLSSTIMNIGNTGLTTQQRIEYLRTLPAIRERCGRVYDLAKQDKLQYFDYHPDKESGVVDYCINVMKHDYGTNFAAIPPHSRWRHLDAGIARVAPLIEQWKASASPPDSKEIAKRLIDLFLVSVLLDAGAGNEWKYTDAASGASFTRSEGLAVASFNMFAEGFFSGDKEQPYRVDAAGLAQITADGTGQAMQVGDANPMVGLEGRASLLLNLSRALRENPTFFGTEGRPGNMLDFLESESIPDGSSRRVPLAALWHVLITGLAPIWPTDRTTLGGVPLGDVWPCDALKPYATGEGDELVPFHKLTGWTTYSLIEPIEKILGWKFVGLEDMTGLPEYRNGGLLVDLGVLTLKESALPASFYPLPSSKIPRIPPSHPAVIEWRAMTVIELDRIAEQIRQKLGLSAEQLTLAQVLESATWKSGRQIAKELRPQSGGPPIEIQSDGTVF
;
A
#
# COMPACT_ATOMS: atom_id res chain seq x y z
N MET A 1 48.18 -50.12 -9.10
CA MET A 1 47.25 -51.19 -9.50
C MET A 1 45.85 -50.75 -9.09
N LEU A 2 45.14 -49.96 -9.92
CA LEU A 2 44.10 -50.39 -10.88
C LEU A 2 43.07 -51.34 -10.21
N THR A 3 41.82 -50.93 -10.03
CA THR A 3 40.81 -50.93 -11.12
C THR A 3 39.54 -50.13 -10.78
N THR A 4 39.01 -49.47 -11.80
CA THR A 4 37.74 -48.73 -11.92
C THR A 4 36.54 -49.65 -12.18
N PRO A 5 35.28 -49.22 -11.95
CA PRO A 5 34.14 -49.73 -12.69
C PRO A 5 33.44 -48.68 -13.57
N ARG A 6 32.83 -49.21 -14.64
CA ARG A 6 32.43 -48.58 -15.91
C ARG A 6 31.17 -47.71 -15.84
N ARG A 7 31.17 -46.64 -16.65
CA ARG A 7 29.98 -45.94 -17.18
C ARG A 7 29.26 -46.83 -18.21
N LYS A 8 27.92 -46.87 -18.16
CA LYS A 8 27.05 -47.35 -19.24
C LYS A 8 26.46 -46.15 -19.97
N THR A 9 26.76 -46.05 -21.26
CA THR A 9 26.16 -45.13 -22.22
C THR A 9 24.97 -45.84 -22.87
N LEU A 10 23.79 -45.20 -22.90
CA LEU A 10 22.62 -45.70 -23.62
C LEU A 10 22.45 -44.90 -24.91
N HIS A 11 22.50 -45.59 -26.04
CA HIS A 11 22.11 -45.07 -27.36
C HIS A 11 20.58 -44.95 -27.43
N LEU A 12 20.07 -43.81 -27.92
CA LEU A 12 18.70 -43.70 -28.42
C LEU A 12 18.73 -43.25 -29.88
N ARG A 13 17.93 -43.96 -30.66
CA ARG A 13 17.81 -43.95 -32.12
C ARG A 13 17.03 -42.74 -32.63
N ASP A 14 17.38 -42.38 -33.85
CA ASP A 14 16.69 -41.42 -34.73
C ASP A 14 15.21 -41.75 -34.98
N GLY A 15 14.40 -40.69 -35.07
CA GLY A 15 13.02 -40.66 -35.56
C GLY A 15 12.70 -39.28 -36.14
N PRO A 16 11.85 -39.17 -37.18
CA PRO A 16 12.05 -38.21 -38.26
C PRO A 16 11.48 -36.81 -38.02
N ALA A 17 12.12 -35.85 -38.68
CA ALA A 17 11.80 -34.43 -38.73
C ALA A 17 10.49 -34.15 -39.49
N LEU A 18 9.62 -33.34 -38.90
CA LEU A 18 8.48 -32.70 -39.55
C LEU A 18 8.87 -31.27 -39.97
N GLN A 19 9.00 -31.08 -41.29
CA GLN A 19 9.09 -29.78 -41.93
C GLN A 19 7.77 -29.01 -41.76
N LEU A 20 7.84 -27.80 -41.22
CA LEU A 20 6.78 -26.81 -41.32
C LEU A 20 7.27 -25.60 -42.12
N GLY A 21 6.48 -25.25 -43.12
CA GLY A 21 6.82 -24.38 -44.24
C GLY A 21 7.11 -22.93 -43.86
N LYS A 22 8.03 -22.35 -44.64
CA LYS A 22 8.34 -20.93 -44.69
C LYS A 22 7.15 -20.17 -45.27
N TYR A 23 6.58 -19.23 -44.51
CA TYR A 23 5.78 -18.14 -45.07
C TYR A 23 6.62 -16.86 -45.08
N HIS A 24 6.95 -16.40 -46.29
CA HIS A 24 7.44 -15.06 -46.55
C HIS A 24 6.26 -14.08 -46.52
N PHE A 25 6.32 -13.08 -45.65
CA PHE A 25 5.50 -11.87 -45.77
C PHE A 25 6.41 -10.66 -45.89
N THR A 26 6.52 -10.16 -47.11
CA THR A 26 7.07 -8.86 -47.45
C THR A 26 6.00 -7.81 -47.11
N TYR A 27 6.26 -6.92 -46.15
CA TYR A 27 5.45 -5.71 -45.99
C TYR A 27 6.32 -4.45 -46.07
N LEU A 28 5.86 -3.56 -46.93
CA LEU A 28 6.47 -2.30 -47.35
C LEU A 28 6.53 -1.30 -46.19
N ARG A 29 7.67 -0.61 -46.06
CA ARG A 29 7.85 0.57 -45.18
C ARG A 29 7.07 1.77 -45.72
N PRO A 30 6.39 2.56 -44.86
CA PRO A 30 6.16 3.97 -45.12
C PRO A 30 7.21 4.85 -44.43
N ARG A 31 7.58 5.93 -45.13
CA ARG A 31 8.59 6.94 -44.77
C ARG A 31 8.23 7.71 -43.50
N ARG A 32 9.26 8.03 -42.72
CA ARG A 32 9.27 9.00 -41.62
C ARG A 32 9.07 10.43 -42.17
N SER A 33 8.24 11.23 -41.51
CA SER A 33 8.37 12.69 -41.44
C SER A 33 8.61 13.07 -39.98
N ARG A 34 9.76 13.71 -39.74
CA ARG A 34 10.30 14.14 -38.45
C ARG A 34 9.76 15.55 -38.19
N ALA A 35 9.03 15.74 -37.09
CA ALA A 35 8.76 17.06 -36.52
C ALA A 35 9.39 17.06 -35.12
N GLU A 36 10.43 17.86 -34.95
CA GLU A 36 11.11 18.08 -33.67
C GLU A 36 10.22 18.97 -32.80
N LEU A 37 9.83 18.47 -31.63
CA LEU A 37 9.27 19.27 -30.55
C LEU A 37 10.30 19.27 -29.42
N THR A 38 10.97 20.41 -29.25
CA THR A 38 11.83 20.71 -28.11
C THR A 38 11.01 20.75 -26.81
N PRO A 39 11.48 20.13 -25.71
CA PRO A 39 10.81 20.24 -24.42
C PRO A 39 11.01 21.64 -23.80
N PRO A 40 10.05 22.14 -22.99
CA PRO A 40 10.19 23.41 -22.29
C PRO A 40 11.24 23.31 -21.16
N PRO A 41 11.89 24.43 -20.79
CA PRO A 41 12.88 24.45 -19.72
C PRO A 41 12.21 24.24 -18.34
N PRO A 42 12.96 23.72 -17.35
CA PRO A 42 12.45 23.52 -16.00
C PRO A 42 12.22 24.85 -15.26
N PRO A 43 11.28 24.90 -14.30
CA PRO A 43 11.02 26.09 -13.50
C PRO A 43 12.18 26.40 -12.54
N ILE A 44 12.52 27.69 -12.45
CA ILE A 44 13.55 28.24 -11.55
C ILE A 44 12.87 28.55 -10.20
N PHE A 45 13.36 27.94 -9.11
CA PHE A 45 13.03 28.35 -7.75
C PHE A 45 14.07 29.37 -7.25
N PRO A 46 13.67 30.47 -6.59
CA PRO A 46 14.62 31.42 -6.01
C PRO A 46 15.30 30.82 -4.77
N ALA A 47 16.62 31.00 -4.70
CA ALA A 47 17.45 30.65 -3.57
C ALA A 47 17.16 31.59 -2.39
N ASP A 48 16.89 31.03 -1.21
CA ASP A 48 16.71 31.80 0.01
C ASP A 48 18.04 31.99 0.75
N VAL A 49 18.21 33.23 1.20
CA VAL A 49 19.39 33.80 1.84
C VAL A 49 19.42 33.40 3.31
N GLY A 50 20.57 32.93 3.78
CA GLY A 50 20.75 32.56 5.19
C GLY A 50 20.75 33.75 6.13
N THR A 51 20.26 33.53 7.35
CA THR A 51 20.63 34.32 8.54
C THR A 51 20.55 33.47 9.81
N SER A 52 21.62 33.55 10.61
CA SER A 52 21.72 33.04 11.98
C SER A 52 20.96 33.94 12.97
N PRO A 53 20.60 33.43 14.18
CA PRO A 53 19.74 34.15 15.11
C PRO A 53 20.52 34.97 16.13
N THR A 54 19.99 36.15 16.45
CA THR A 54 20.25 36.86 17.71
C THR A 54 18.92 37.41 18.23
N GLU A 55 18.49 36.90 19.39
CA GLU A 55 17.56 37.55 20.35
C GLU A 55 18.15 38.88 20.87
N PRO A 56 17.37 39.86 21.40
CA PRO A 56 16.47 39.63 22.55
C PRO A 56 15.22 40.54 22.75
N ALA A 57 14.40 40.11 23.73
CA ALA A 57 13.67 40.89 24.76
C ALA A 57 12.36 41.66 24.48
N LEU A 58 11.30 41.18 25.17
CA LEU A 58 10.32 41.87 26.04
C LEU A 58 9.64 43.19 25.59
N SER A 59 8.31 43.14 25.43
CA SER A 59 7.38 44.03 26.17
C SER A 59 5.90 43.64 25.96
N SER A 60 5.14 43.79 27.05
CA SER A 60 3.70 43.49 27.21
C SER A 60 2.78 44.53 26.50
N PRO A 61 1.47 44.25 26.34
CA PRO A 61 0.59 44.95 25.39
C PRO A 61 -0.23 46.09 26.03
N PRO A 62 -0.98 46.84 25.20
CA PRO A 62 -2.29 47.33 25.62
C PRO A 62 -3.41 47.06 24.59
N SER A 63 -4.44 46.39 25.10
CA SER A 63 -5.88 46.72 25.05
C SER A 63 -6.55 47.46 23.87
N THR A 64 -7.74 46.92 23.57
CA THR A 64 -9.07 47.56 23.36
C THR A 64 -9.61 47.87 21.94
N ASN A 65 -10.76 47.23 21.71
CA ASN A 65 -12.05 47.73 21.21
C ASN A 65 -12.43 47.57 19.73
N ASP A 66 -13.44 46.70 19.57
CA ASP A 66 -14.75 46.93 18.94
C ASP A 66 -14.81 47.59 17.56
N ASN A 67 -15.40 46.87 16.60
CA ASN A 67 -16.62 47.36 15.97
C ASN A 67 -17.45 46.25 15.32
N VAL A 68 -18.70 46.20 15.74
CA VAL A 68 -19.85 45.53 15.14
C VAL A 68 -20.30 46.33 13.91
N VAL A 69 -20.56 45.68 12.77
CA VAL A 69 -21.59 46.13 11.82
C VAL A 69 -22.33 44.92 11.22
N THR A 70 -23.64 45.00 11.33
CA THR A 70 -24.70 44.14 10.81
C THR A 70 -25.00 44.40 9.32
N ALA A 71 -25.52 43.37 8.64
CA ALA A 71 -26.79 43.37 7.89
C ALA A 71 -26.78 42.71 6.49
N ALA A 72 -27.92 42.02 6.26
CA ALA A 72 -28.65 41.81 5.00
C ALA A 72 -28.40 40.53 4.16
N SER A 73 -29.35 39.59 4.31
CA SER A 73 -29.82 38.69 3.24
C SER A 73 -30.54 39.47 2.12
N PRO A 74 -30.82 38.84 0.95
CA PRO A 74 -32.18 38.28 0.82
C PRO A 74 -32.34 37.00 -0.04
N THR A 75 -33.49 36.37 0.23
CA THR A 75 -34.43 35.68 -0.69
C THR A 75 -34.20 34.24 -1.17
N ALA A 76 -35.22 33.45 -0.82
CA ALA A 76 -35.53 32.09 -1.20
C ALA A 76 -36.15 31.98 -2.61
N GLY A 77 -35.91 30.85 -3.27
CA GLY A 77 -36.67 30.37 -4.43
C GLY A 77 -37.14 28.94 -4.18
N THR A 78 -38.44 28.78 -3.94
CA THR A 78 -39.12 27.49 -3.81
C THR A 78 -39.61 27.04 -5.19
N VAL A 79 -39.25 25.82 -5.62
CA VAL A 79 -39.80 25.19 -6.84
C VAL A 79 -40.90 24.19 -6.43
N LEU A 80 -42.12 24.45 -6.90
CA LEU A 80 -43.29 23.59 -6.75
C LEU A 80 -43.16 22.31 -7.61
N LEU A 81 -43.31 21.15 -6.97
CA LEU A 81 -43.64 19.88 -7.62
C LEU A 81 -45.16 19.77 -7.73
N THR A 82 -45.69 19.80 -8.96
CA THR A 82 -47.10 19.50 -9.23
C THR A 82 -47.27 18.02 -9.58
N ARG A 83 -47.99 17.29 -8.71
CA ARG A 83 -48.52 15.94 -8.98
C ARG A 83 -49.71 16.05 -9.93
N ARG A 84 -49.69 15.31 -11.04
CA ARG A 84 -50.91 15.00 -11.80
C ARG A 84 -51.40 13.60 -11.44
N THR A 85 -52.55 13.57 -10.79
CA THR A 85 -53.42 12.41 -10.63
C THR A 85 -54.21 12.23 -11.93
N VAL A 86 -54.26 11.01 -12.47
CA VAL A 86 -55.29 10.61 -13.46
C VAL A 86 -56.08 9.46 -12.85
N LEU A 87 -57.37 9.71 -12.67
CA LEU A 87 -58.42 8.72 -12.39
C LEU A 87 -58.65 7.85 -13.62
N ILE A 88 -58.76 6.54 -13.43
CA ILE A 88 -59.59 5.69 -14.30
C ILE A 88 -60.43 4.77 -13.40
N ALA A 89 -61.74 4.94 -13.49
CA ALA A 89 -62.75 3.99 -13.05
C ALA A 89 -63.16 3.11 -14.26
N GLY A 90 -63.47 1.84 -14.03
CA GLY A 90 -64.15 1.01 -15.04
C GLY A 90 -63.82 -0.48 -14.97
N ALA A 91 -64.81 -1.25 -14.53
CA ALA A 91 -64.84 -2.70 -14.33
C ALA A 91 -64.47 -3.58 -15.55
N GLY A 92 -64.14 -4.85 -15.26
CA GLY A 92 -64.59 -5.98 -16.08
C GLY A 92 -63.52 -6.94 -16.61
N THR A 93 -63.30 -8.02 -15.85
CA THR A 93 -63.10 -9.42 -16.30
C THR A 93 -62.33 -9.71 -17.60
N GLY A 94 -61.27 -10.51 -17.48
CA GLY A 94 -60.82 -11.37 -18.59
C GLY A 94 -59.32 -11.62 -18.59
N ALA A 95 -58.93 -12.84 -18.27
CA ALA A 95 -57.56 -13.30 -18.39
C ALA A 95 -57.05 -13.18 -19.84
N ALA A 96 -55.93 -12.50 -20.04
CA ALA A 96 -55.14 -12.61 -21.25
C ALA A 96 -53.65 -12.35 -20.98
N LYS A 97 -52.85 -13.36 -21.33
CA LYS A 97 -51.44 -13.23 -21.72
C LYS A 97 -51.27 -12.04 -22.66
N LEU A 98 -50.30 -11.16 -22.40
CA LEU A 98 -49.55 -10.48 -23.46
C LEU A 98 -48.25 -9.89 -22.88
N TRP A 99 -47.14 -10.43 -23.39
CA TRP A 99 -45.95 -9.72 -23.85
C TRP A 99 -45.48 -8.53 -23.01
N TRP A 100 -44.44 -8.77 -22.21
CA TRP A 100 -43.59 -7.72 -21.71
C TRP A 100 -42.27 -7.73 -22.49
N ASN A 101 -41.97 -6.59 -23.11
CA ASN A 101 -40.77 -6.33 -23.89
C ASN A 101 -39.52 -6.55 -23.03
N GLU A 102 -38.67 -7.51 -23.43
CA GLU A 102 -37.28 -7.59 -22.98
C GLU A 102 -36.53 -6.34 -23.47
N HIS A 103 -36.40 -5.32 -22.62
CA HIS A 103 -35.17 -4.53 -22.60
C HIS A 103 -34.17 -5.29 -21.76
N ARG A 104 -33.47 -6.25 -22.39
CA ARG A 104 -32.20 -6.76 -21.88
C ARG A 104 -31.20 -5.61 -21.89
N ALA A 105 -31.18 -4.82 -20.82
CA ALA A 105 -29.94 -4.23 -20.36
C ALA A 105 -29.07 -5.42 -19.95
N VAL A 106 -28.23 -5.86 -20.89
CA VAL A 106 -27.15 -6.79 -20.61
C VAL A 106 -26.27 -6.09 -19.60
N HIS A 107 -26.48 -6.38 -18.31
CA HIS A 107 -25.51 -6.10 -17.28
C HIS A 107 -24.28 -6.92 -17.65
N HIS A 108 -23.34 -6.28 -18.34
CA HIS A 108 -22.01 -6.79 -18.50
C HIS A 108 -21.42 -6.89 -17.09
N VAL A 109 -21.44 -8.10 -16.54
CA VAL A 109 -20.54 -8.46 -15.44
C VAL A 109 -19.14 -8.13 -15.93
N PRO A 110 -18.43 -7.17 -15.32
CA PRO A 110 -17.10 -6.80 -15.78
C PRO A 110 -16.20 -8.04 -15.76
N ARG A 111 -15.34 -8.19 -16.77
CA ARG A 111 -14.34 -9.27 -16.87
C ARG A 111 -13.39 -9.35 -15.65
N THR A 112 -13.41 -8.37 -14.74
CA THR A 112 -12.62 -8.33 -13.49
C THR A 112 -13.09 -9.33 -12.43
N LEU A 113 -14.38 -9.66 -12.35
CA LEU A 113 -14.91 -10.62 -11.34
C LEU A 113 -14.48 -12.07 -11.61
N LYS A 114 -14.36 -12.47 -12.89
CA LYS A 114 -13.84 -13.80 -13.25
C LYS A 114 -12.37 -14.00 -12.88
N VAL A 115 -11.63 -12.91 -12.63
CA VAL A 115 -10.23 -12.98 -12.23
C VAL A 115 -10.12 -13.28 -10.73
N ALA A 116 -10.93 -12.64 -9.89
CA ALA A 116 -11.00 -12.95 -8.46
C ALA A 116 -11.46 -14.39 -8.20
N GLU A 117 -12.47 -14.90 -8.94
CA GLU A 117 -12.90 -16.30 -8.84
C GLU A 117 -11.81 -17.30 -9.27
N ARG A 118 -11.03 -16.96 -10.31
CA ARG A 118 -9.90 -17.79 -10.80
C ARG A 118 -8.76 -17.91 -9.79
N TRP A 119 -8.51 -16.88 -8.99
CA TRP A 119 -7.38 -16.85 -8.03
C TRP A 119 -7.76 -17.23 -6.61
N TYR A 120 -8.98 -16.90 -6.18
CA TYR A 120 -9.39 -17.09 -4.78
C TYR A 120 -10.29 -18.31 -4.57
N GLY A 121 -10.73 -19.00 -5.64
CA GLY A 121 -11.48 -20.25 -5.55
C GLY A 121 -12.82 -20.16 -4.78
N ILE A 122 -13.30 -18.93 -4.56
CA ILE A 122 -14.52 -18.59 -3.82
C ILE A 122 -15.30 -17.58 -4.67
N PRO A 123 -16.64 -17.66 -4.76
CA PRO A 123 -17.44 -16.63 -5.41
C PRO A 123 -17.26 -15.30 -4.68
N VAL A 124 -16.46 -14.40 -5.26
CA VAL A 124 -16.30 -13.04 -4.73
C VAL A 124 -17.49 -12.23 -5.28
N MET A 125 -18.47 -11.92 -4.43
CA MET A 125 -19.55 -11.01 -4.83
C MET A 125 -19.03 -9.57 -4.94
N SER A 126 -19.52 -8.82 -5.92
CA SER A 126 -18.99 -7.52 -6.32
C SER A 126 -18.93 -6.51 -5.17
N ALA A 127 -17.76 -5.89 -4.96
CA ALA A 127 -17.60 -4.63 -4.22
C ALA A 127 -18.04 -3.42 -5.07
N GLY A 128 -19.21 -3.51 -5.70
CA GLY A 128 -19.77 -2.45 -6.54
C GLY A 128 -20.46 -1.40 -5.67
N ALA A 129 -19.83 -0.23 -5.53
CA ALA A 129 -20.38 0.99 -4.93
C ALA A 129 -21.09 0.77 -3.57
N TYR A 130 -20.28 0.73 -2.50
CA TYR A 130 -20.80 0.94 -1.14
C TYR A 130 -21.32 2.37 -1.03
N ASN A 131 -22.57 2.59 -1.41
CA ASN A 131 -23.33 3.78 -1.01
C ASN A 131 -23.46 3.72 0.51
N TYR A 132 -22.65 4.51 1.22
CA TYR A 132 -22.70 4.70 2.67
C TYR A 132 -23.98 5.45 3.06
N GLY A 133 -25.11 4.75 2.98
CA GLY A 133 -26.42 5.34 3.24
C GLY A 133 -27.54 4.38 2.89
N LEU A 134 -27.68 3.32 3.70
CA LEU A 134 -28.87 2.53 4.02
C LEU A 134 -28.40 1.18 4.57
N SER A 135 -29.00 0.76 5.69
CA SER A 135 -28.67 -0.44 6.48
C SER A 135 -28.08 -1.60 5.66
N SER A 136 -26.75 -1.72 5.66
CA SER A 136 -26.04 -2.83 5.03
C SER A 136 -26.00 -3.98 6.02
N THR A 137 -26.90 -4.95 5.86
CA THR A 137 -26.64 -6.30 6.37
C THR A 137 -25.44 -6.83 5.60
N ILE A 138 -24.23 -6.60 6.12
CA ILE A 138 -23.02 -7.24 5.61
C ILE A 138 -23.24 -8.75 5.78
N MET A 139 -23.46 -9.46 4.66
CA MET A 139 -23.53 -10.92 4.72
C MET A 139 -22.20 -11.42 5.28
N ASN A 140 -22.26 -12.13 6.42
CA ASN A 140 -21.12 -12.80 6.99
C ASN A 140 -20.66 -13.91 6.01
N ILE A 141 -19.67 -13.62 5.17
CA ILE A 141 -19.08 -14.61 4.25
C ILE A 141 -18.49 -15.79 5.04
N GLY A 142 -18.12 -15.56 6.31
CA GLY A 142 -17.71 -16.60 7.27
C GLY A 142 -18.77 -17.64 7.61
N ASN A 143 -20.06 -17.38 7.30
CA ASN A 143 -21.17 -18.29 7.59
C ASN A 143 -21.48 -19.29 6.47
N THR A 144 -20.63 -19.39 5.45
CA THR A 144 -20.70 -20.48 4.46
C THR A 144 -19.75 -21.58 4.89
N GLY A 145 -20.09 -22.86 4.64
CA GLY A 145 -19.34 -24.05 5.06
C GLY A 145 -17.94 -24.19 4.44
N LEU A 146 -17.12 -23.15 4.53
CA LEU A 146 -15.73 -23.10 4.12
C LEU A 146 -14.93 -24.05 5.01
N THR A 147 -14.08 -24.84 4.36
CA THR A 147 -13.01 -25.59 5.01
C THR A 147 -12.01 -24.62 5.65
N THR A 148 -11.22 -25.09 6.61
CA THR A 148 -10.13 -24.29 7.22
C THR A 148 -9.19 -23.72 6.15
N GLN A 149 -8.87 -24.50 5.10
CA GLN A 149 -8.04 -24.02 3.99
C GLN A 149 -8.69 -22.86 3.23
N GLN A 150 -9.99 -22.94 2.94
CA GLN A 150 -10.69 -21.85 2.25
C GLN A 150 -10.78 -20.59 3.12
N ARG A 151 -10.88 -20.72 4.45
CA ARG A 151 -10.80 -19.56 5.37
C ARG A 151 -9.42 -18.91 5.33
N ILE A 152 -8.35 -19.71 5.35
CA ILE A 152 -6.97 -19.22 5.24
C ILE A 152 -6.79 -18.43 3.93
N GLU A 153 -7.23 -18.99 2.80
CA GLU A 153 -7.13 -18.30 1.51
C GLU A 153 -7.98 -17.02 1.47
N TYR A 154 -9.19 -17.05 2.03
CA TYR A 154 -10.03 -15.84 2.13
C TYR A 154 -9.34 -14.73 2.93
N LEU A 155 -8.77 -15.04 4.10
CA LEU A 155 -8.05 -14.07 4.94
C LEU A 155 -6.79 -13.49 4.28
N ARG A 156 -6.30 -14.10 3.20
CA ARG A 156 -5.18 -13.57 2.38
C ARG A 156 -5.63 -12.61 1.28
N THR A 157 -6.92 -12.38 1.10
CA THR A 157 -7.45 -11.54 0.02
C THR A 157 -7.61 -10.08 0.42
N LEU A 158 -7.53 -9.17 -0.56
CA LEU A 158 -7.83 -7.74 -0.36
C LEU A 158 -9.26 -7.50 0.15
N PRO A 159 -10.32 -8.14 -0.40
CA PRO A 159 -11.69 -7.97 0.09
C PRO A 159 -11.86 -8.33 1.58
N ALA A 160 -11.15 -9.37 2.07
CA ALA A 160 -11.26 -9.77 3.47
C ALA A 160 -10.77 -8.68 4.44
N ILE A 161 -9.80 -7.84 4.03
CA ILE A 161 -9.31 -6.73 4.85
C ILE A 161 -10.46 -5.75 5.13
N ARG A 162 -11.14 -5.26 4.09
CA ARG A 162 -12.27 -4.34 4.25
C ARG A 162 -13.45 -4.97 4.97
N GLU A 163 -13.79 -6.22 4.63
CA GLU A 163 -14.92 -6.90 5.27
C GLU A 163 -14.70 -7.06 6.78
N ARG A 164 -13.55 -7.58 7.20
CA ARG A 164 -13.25 -7.79 8.62
C ARG A 164 -13.07 -6.47 9.38
N CYS A 165 -12.40 -5.48 8.80
CA CYS A 165 -12.29 -4.16 9.41
C CYS A 165 -13.65 -3.44 9.50
N GLY A 166 -14.51 -3.62 8.49
CA GLY A 166 -15.87 -3.06 8.45
C GLY A 166 -16.75 -3.57 9.59
N ARG A 167 -16.61 -4.84 9.98
CA ARG A 167 -17.29 -5.40 11.16
C ARG A 167 -16.85 -4.71 12.46
N VAL A 168 -15.57 -4.38 12.61
CA VAL A 168 -15.08 -3.63 13.77
C VAL A 168 -15.63 -2.21 13.77
N TYR A 169 -15.64 -1.54 12.60
CA TYR A 169 -16.26 -0.23 12.44
C TYR A 169 -17.76 -0.22 12.77
N ASP A 170 -18.50 -1.27 12.40
CA ASP A 170 -19.92 -1.41 12.75
C ASP A 170 -20.14 -1.50 14.26
N LEU A 171 -19.22 -2.11 14.99
CA LEU A 171 -19.24 -2.13 16.46
C LEU A 171 -18.86 -0.78 17.05
N ALA A 172 -17.94 -0.03 16.42
CA ALA A 172 -17.58 1.32 16.84
C ALA A 172 -18.75 2.30 16.80
N LYS A 173 -19.58 2.23 15.76
CA LYS A 173 -20.83 3.03 15.68
C LYS A 173 -21.85 2.72 16.79
N GLN A 174 -21.66 1.62 17.52
CA GLN A 174 -22.53 1.17 18.60
C GLN A 174 -21.85 1.30 19.98
N ASP A 175 -20.70 1.96 20.06
CA ASP A 175 -19.88 2.09 21.29
C ASP A 175 -19.45 0.73 21.87
N LYS A 176 -19.28 -0.28 21.01
CA LYS A 176 -18.95 -1.67 21.41
C LYS A 176 -17.48 -2.02 21.25
N LEU A 177 -16.64 -1.05 20.93
CA LEU A 177 -15.19 -1.21 20.95
C LEU A 177 -14.68 -1.33 22.39
N GLN A 178 -13.61 -2.09 22.56
CA GLN A 178 -13.07 -2.38 23.90
C GLN A 178 -12.05 -1.33 24.34
N TYR A 179 -11.26 -0.78 23.42
CA TYR A 179 -10.12 0.08 23.72
C TYR A 179 -10.34 1.52 23.30
N PHE A 180 -11.14 1.77 22.27
CA PHE A 180 -11.37 3.13 21.74
C PHE A 180 -12.82 3.56 21.83
N ASP A 181 -13.02 4.84 22.09
CA ASP A 181 -14.24 5.57 21.77
C ASP A 181 -14.11 6.16 20.36
N TYR A 182 -15.16 6.05 19.56
CA TYR A 182 -15.22 6.57 18.20
C TYR A 182 -16.11 7.81 18.12
N HIS A 183 -15.58 8.88 17.55
CA HIS A 183 -16.22 10.19 17.49
C HIS A 183 -16.46 10.60 16.02
N PRO A 184 -17.57 10.15 15.41
CA PRO A 184 -17.87 10.44 14.00
C PRO A 184 -18.02 11.95 13.72
N ASP A 185 -18.37 12.75 14.72
CA ASP A 185 -18.46 14.21 14.62
C ASP A 185 -17.11 14.88 14.35
N LYS A 186 -15.99 14.18 14.60
CA LYS A 186 -14.63 14.69 14.39
C LYS A 186 -14.08 14.40 12.99
N GLU A 187 -14.71 13.52 12.21
CA GLU A 187 -14.21 13.14 10.89
C GLU A 187 -14.05 14.35 9.94
N SER A 188 -15.03 15.26 9.93
CA SER A 188 -14.95 16.45 9.06
C SER A 188 -13.71 17.30 9.36
N GLY A 189 -13.29 17.39 10.63
CA GLY A 189 -12.10 18.13 11.03
C GLY A 189 -10.81 17.51 10.49
N VAL A 190 -10.73 16.18 10.48
CA VAL A 190 -9.61 15.45 9.85
C VAL A 190 -9.57 15.71 8.35
N VAL A 191 -10.72 15.65 7.69
CA VAL A 191 -10.84 15.91 6.25
C VAL A 191 -10.39 17.33 5.92
N ASP A 192 -10.83 18.33 6.69
CA ASP A 192 -10.45 19.73 6.46
C ASP A 192 -8.95 19.95 6.68
N TYR A 193 -8.37 19.33 7.71
CA TYR A 193 -6.93 19.35 7.95
C TYR A 193 -6.16 18.74 6.76
N CYS A 194 -6.56 17.55 6.29
CA CYS A 194 -5.96 16.89 5.14
C CYS A 194 -6.05 17.73 3.86
N ILE A 195 -7.20 18.34 3.57
CA ILE A 195 -7.38 19.22 2.40
C ILE A 195 -6.44 20.43 2.48
N ASN A 196 -6.26 21.00 3.67
CA ASN A 196 -5.34 22.14 3.85
C ASN A 196 -3.89 21.74 3.58
N VAL A 197 -3.45 20.57 4.06
CA VAL A 197 -2.12 20.01 3.75
C VAL A 197 -1.96 19.77 2.25
N MET A 198 -2.96 19.16 1.59
CA MET A 198 -2.93 18.94 0.15
C MET A 198 -2.84 20.25 -0.65
N LYS A 199 -3.65 21.26 -0.27
CA LYS A 199 -3.65 22.57 -0.94
C LYS A 199 -2.36 23.34 -0.73
N HIS A 200 -1.73 23.20 0.44
CA HIS A 200 -0.42 23.79 0.71
C HIS A 200 0.64 23.30 -0.30
N ASP A 201 0.66 22.00 -0.58
CA ASP A 201 1.69 21.40 -1.44
C ASP A 201 1.38 21.48 -2.93
N TYR A 202 0.10 21.31 -3.31
CA TYR A 202 -0.32 21.11 -4.70
C TYR A 202 -1.27 22.20 -5.22
N GLY A 203 -1.67 23.16 -4.37
CA GLY A 203 -2.67 24.17 -4.73
C GLY A 203 -3.98 23.50 -5.13
N THR A 204 -4.41 23.73 -6.37
CA THR A 204 -5.59 23.08 -6.98
C THR A 204 -5.23 21.95 -7.94
N ASN A 205 -3.94 21.70 -8.19
CA ASN A 205 -3.47 20.71 -9.16
C ASN A 205 -3.31 19.33 -8.52
N PHE A 206 -4.41 18.74 -8.06
CA PHE A 206 -4.40 17.43 -7.42
C PHE A 206 -3.96 16.29 -8.36
N ALA A 207 -4.08 16.48 -9.68
CA ALA A 207 -3.58 15.52 -10.67
C ALA A 207 -2.04 15.36 -10.65
N ALA A 208 -1.30 16.35 -10.12
CA ALA A 208 0.15 16.27 -9.97
C ALA A 208 0.59 15.46 -8.74
N ILE A 209 -0.33 15.07 -7.86
CA ILE A 209 -0.01 14.24 -6.70
C ILE A 209 0.48 12.87 -7.19
N PRO A 210 1.69 12.42 -6.83
CA PRO A 210 2.15 11.08 -7.17
C PRO A 210 1.39 10.01 -6.35
N PRO A 211 1.23 8.78 -6.87
CA PRO A 211 0.57 7.71 -6.13
C PRO A 211 1.46 7.24 -4.97
N HIS A 212 0.92 6.96 -3.78
CA HIS A 212 1.70 6.45 -2.63
C HIS A 212 2.55 5.21 -2.98
N SER A 213 3.85 5.27 -2.68
CA SER A 213 4.89 4.34 -3.16
C SER A 213 6.25 4.70 -2.55
N ARG A 214 7.14 3.70 -2.48
CA ARG A 214 8.51 3.84 -2.00
C ARG A 214 9.35 4.84 -2.81
N TRP A 215 8.96 5.16 -4.04
CA TRP A 215 9.73 5.99 -4.97
C TRP A 215 10.18 7.33 -4.36
N ARG A 216 9.26 8.10 -3.74
CA ARG A 216 9.62 9.41 -3.17
C ARG A 216 10.57 9.32 -1.99
N HIS A 217 10.58 8.18 -1.29
CA HIS A 217 11.52 7.96 -0.19
C HIS A 217 12.93 7.69 -0.74
N LEU A 218 13.04 6.93 -1.83
CA LEU A 218 14.33 6.73 -2.52
C LEU A 218 14.89 8.05 -3.06
N ASP A 219 14.02 8.93 -3.54
CA ASP A 219 14.37 10.26 -4.04
C ASP A 219 14.39 11.35 -2.93
N ALA A 220 14.50 10.97 -1.65
CA ALA A 220 14.52 11.94 -0.55
C ALA A 220 15.73 12.88 -0.66
N GLY A 221 15.48 14.19 -0.71
CA GLY A 221 16.49 15.25 -0.86
C GLY A 221 17.01 15.45 -2.29
N ILE A 222 17.22 14.39 -3.07
CA ILE A 222 17.66 14.45 -4.49
C ILE A 222 17.04 13.31 -5.30
N ALA A 223 16.88 13.51 -6.61
CA ALA A 223 16.47 12.43 -7.52
C ALA A 223 17.59 11.38 -7.64
N ARG A 224 17.26 10.10 -7.44
CA ARG A 224 18.17 8.95 -7.50
C ARG A 224 17.73 7.90 -8.51
N VAL A 225 16.44 7.57 -8.55
CA VAL A 225 15.94 6.47 -9.39
C VAL A 225 16.04 6.80 -10.89
N ALA A 226 15.61 7.98 -11.30
CA ALA A 226 15.69 8.38 -12.71
C ALA A 226 17.14 8.47 -13.23
N PRO A 227 18.10 9.13 -12.52
CA PRO A 227 19.51 9.09 -12.90
C PRO A 227 20.10 7.67 -13.00
N LEU A 228 19.73 6.77 -12.08
CA LEU A 228 20.20 5.38 -12.10
C LEU A 228 19.71 4.62 -13.35
N ILE A 229 18.45 4.84 -13.76
CA ILE A 229 17.92 4.27 -15.00
C ILE A 229 18.65 4.80 -16.22
N GLU A 230 18.92 6.11 -16.29
CA GLU A 230 19.66 6.70 -17.41
C GLU A 230 21.11 6.20 -17.46
N GLN A 231 21.75 5.97 -16.31
CA GLN A 231 23.05 5.32 -16.23
C GLN A 231 23.01 3.92 -16.85
N TRP A 232 21.99 3.11 -16.55
CA TRP A 232 21.86 1.77 -17.16
C TRP A 232 21.67 1.83 -18.67
N LYS A 233 20.83 2.75 -19.15
CA LYS A 233 20.58 2.95 -20.59
C LYS A 233 21.82 3.44 -21.35
N ALA A 234 22.71 4.17 -20.67
CA ALA A 234 23.96 4.65 -21.24
C ALA A 234 25.12 3.64 -21.18
N SER A 235 24.91 2.46 -20.57
CA SER A 235 25.94 1.43 -20.46
C SER A 235 26.31 0.81 -21.81
N ALA A 236 27.46 0.11 -21.88
CA ALA A 236 27.92 -0.54 -23.12
C ALA A 236 26.97 -1.65 -23.61
N SER A 237 26.14 -2.20 -22.73
CA SER A 237 25.11 -3.19 -23.06
C SER A 237 23.82 -2.81 -22.32
N PRO A 238 23.08 -1.81 -22.85
CA PRO A 238 21.88 -1.31 -22.20
C PRO A 238 20.84 -2.41 -22.00
N PRO A 239 20.28 -2.58 -20.79
CA PRO A 239 19.15 -3.47 -20.57
C PRO A 239 17.91 -2.98 -21.33
N ASP A 240 17.06 -3.90 -21.75
CA ASP A 240 15.73 -3.55 -22.27
C ASP A 240 14.81 -3.02 -21.16
N SER A 241 13.65 -2.47 -21.53
CA SER A 241 12.70 -1.93 -20.55
C SER A 241 12.23 -2.96 -19.53
N LYS A 242 12.12 -4.24 -19.92
CA LYS A 242 11.69 -5.32 -19.02
C LYS A 242 12.74 -5.57 -17.95
N GLU A 243 14.02 -5.66 -18.33
CA GLU A 243 15.12 -5.81 -17.37
C GLU A 243 15.28 -4.57 -16.50
N ILE A 244 15.11 -3.34 -17.01
CA ILE A 244 15.07 -2.13 -16.17
C ILE A 244 13.97 -2.24 -15.11
N ALA A 245 12.76 -2.68 -15.50
CA ALA A 245 11.65 -2.88 -14.57
C ALA A 245 11.96 -3.98 -13.54
N LYS A 246 12.61 -5.09 -13.95
CA LYS A 246 13.08 -6.13 -13.02
C LYS A 246 14.03 -5.56 -11.95
N ARG A 247 15.01 -4.75 -12.35
CA ARG A 247 15.96 -4.09 -11.43
C ARG A 247 15.28 -3.13 -10.46
N LEU A 248 14.28 -2.37 -10.93
CA LEU A 248 13.50 -1.50 -10.04
C LEU A 248 12.63 -2.30 -9.06
N ILE A 249 12.01 -3.40 -9.50
CA ILE A 249 11.25 -4.28 -8.61
C ILE A 249 12.17 -4.88 -7.54
N ASP A 250 13.38 -5.32 -7.93
CA ASP A 250 14.41 -5.79 -7.00
C ASP A 250 14.69 -4.74 -5.91
N LEU A 251 15.06 -3.51 -6.31
CA LEU A 251 15.34 -2.38 -5.41
C LEU A 251 14.14 -2.04 -4.51
N PHE A 252 12.96 -1.88 -5.10
CA PHE A 252 11.78 -1.43 -4.37
C PHE A 252 11.32 -2.47 -3.35
N LEU A 253 11.38 -3.77 -3.70
CA LEU A 253 10.99 -4.83 -2.78
C LEU A 253 11.90 -4.84 -1.54
N VAL A 254 13.22 -4.90 -1.71
CA VAL A 254 14.13 -4.94 -0.53
C VAL A 254 14.08 -3.63 0.26
N SER A 255 13.90 -2.48 -0.41
CA SER A 255 13.76 -1.19 0.26
C SER A 255 12.50 -1.10 1.12
N VAL A 256 11.38 -1.68 0.66
CA VAL A 256 10.14 -1.77 1.44
C VAL A 256 10.30 -2.72 2.62
N LEU A 257 10.90 -3.90 2.43
CA LEU A 257 11.13 -4.85 3.53
C LEU A 257 12.02 -4.27 4.63
N LEU A 258 12.93 -3.36 4.29
CA LEU A 258 13.79 -2.69 5.27
C LEU A 258 13.11 -1.50 5.99
N ASP A 259 11.92 -1.09 5.55
CA ASP A 259 11.19 0.12 5.99
C ASP A 259 10.51 -0.01 7.37
N ALA A 260 11.02 -0.87 8.25
CA ALA A 260 10.50 -1.00 9.60
C ALA A 260 10.99 0.17 10.47
N GLY A 261 10.35 0.41 11.62
CA GLY A 261 10.80 1.47 12.54
C GLY A 261 12.27 1.29 12.95
N ALA A 262 13.11 2.30 12.72
CA ALA A 262 14.55 2.28 13.07
C ALA A 262 14.84 2.87 14.47
N GLY A 263 13.79 3.14 15.26
CA GLY A 263 13.89 3.95 16.47
C GLY A 263 13.90 5.45 16.16
N ASN A 264 14.05 6.27 17.21
CA ASN A 264 14.07 7.72 17.11
C ASN A 264 15.49 8.32 17.06
N GLU A 265 16.52 7.51 17.29
CA GLU A 265 17.92 7.96 17.37
C GLU A 265 18.69 7.76 16.06
N TRP A 266 18.42 6.65 15.35
CA TRP A 266 19.14 6.31 14.13
C TRP A 266 18.96 7.36 13.02
N LYS A 267 20.07 7.67 12.34
CA LYS A 267 20.13 8.51 11.13
C LYS A 267 21.05 7.89 10.08
N TYR A 268 20.75 8.15 8.81
CA TYR A 268 21.61 7.83 7.68
C TYR A 268 22.19 9.11 7.07
N THR A 269 23.50 9.19 6.94
CA THR A 269 24.18 10.31 6.30
C THR A 269 24.49 9.95 4.86
N ASP A 270 23.84 10.62 3.92
CA ASP A 270 24.01 10.36 2.50
C ASP A 270 25.13 11.22 1.91
N ALA A 271 26.15 10.56 1.36
CA ALA A 271 27.27 11.26 0.75
C ALA A 271 26.86 12.03 -0.51
N ALA A 272 25.91 11.50 -1.30
CA ALA A 272 25.50 12.10 -2.56
C ALA A 272 24.74 13.42 -2.38
N SER A 273 23.83 13.49 -1.40
CA SER A 273 23.11 14.73 -1.09
C SER A 273 23.76 15.60 -0.02
N GLY A 274 24.74 15.07 0.73
CA GLY A 274 25.34 15.72 1.91
C GLY A 274 24.38 15.90 3.09
N ALA A 275 23.21 15.24 3.06
CA ALA A 275 22.16 15.40 4.06
C ALA A 275 22.07 14.17 4.98
N SER A 276 21.52 14.36 6.18
CA SER A 276 21.16 13.25 7.06
C SER A 276 19.64 13.04 7.05
N PHE A 277 19.22 11.80 6.91
CA PHE A 277 17.82 11.39 6.91
C PHE A 277 17.53 10.44 8.07
N THR A 278 16.31 10.44 8.57
CA THR A 278 15.85 9.54 9.65
C THR A 278 14.63 8.76 9.18
N ARG A 279 14.24 7.74 9.96
CA ARG A 279 13.02 6.95 9.73
C ARG A 279 12.96 6.40 8.27
N SER A 280 11.79 6.47 7.65
CA SER A 280 11.50 5.84 6.36
C SER A 280 12.36 6.38 5.23
N GLU A 281 12.59 7.69 5.19
CA GLU A 281 13.47 8.33 4.20
C GLU A 281 14.94 7.88 4.35
N GLY A 282 15.46 7.82 5.58
CA GLY A 282 16.82 7.32 5.82
C GLY A 282 16.98 5.86 5.41
N LEU A 283 16.00 5.01 5.73
CA LEU A 283 16.02 3.60 5.32
C LEU A 283 15.94 3.43 3.80
N ALA A 284 15.20 4.30 3.12
CA ALA A 284 15.10 4.27 1.66
C ALA A 284 16.44 4.65 1.01
N VAL A 285 17.07 5.74 1.45
CA VAL A 285 18.36 6.17 0.92
C VAL A 285 19.46 5.14 1.23
N ALA A 286 19.48 4.57 2.44
CA ALA A 286 20.41 3.50 2.79
C ALA A 286 20.23 2.27 1.89
N SER A 287 19.00 1.78 1.72
CA SER A 287 18.70 0.63 0.87
C SER A 287 18.95 0.88 -0.62
N PHE A 288 18.78 2.12 -1.10
CA PHE A 288 19.20 2.53 -2.44
C PHE A 288 20.72 2.37 -2.61
N ASN A 289 21.52 2.91 -1.68
CA ASN A 289 22.98 2.83 -1.75
C ASN A 289 23.46 1.37 -1.64
N MET A 290 22.89 0.58 -0.72
CA MET A 290 23.12 -0.87 -0.62
C MET A 290 22.89 -1.59 -1.95
N PHE A 291 21.77 -1.30 -2.63
CA PHE A 291 21.47 -1.88 -3.93
C PHE A 291 22.45 -1.42 -5.02
N ALA A 292 22.78 -0.12 -5.05
CA ALA A 292 23.70 0.42 -6.03
C ALA A 292 25.14 -0.13 -5.89
N GLU A 293 25.52 -0.50 -4.67
CA GLU A 293 26.81 -1.12 -4.32
C GLU A 293 26.82 -2.66 -4.49
N GLY A 294 25.70 -3.27 -4.88
CA GLY A 294 25.59 -4.71 -5.10
C GLY A 294 25.44 -5.56 -3.85
N PHE A 295 25.05 -4.97 -2.71
CA PHE A 295 24.90 -5.65 -1.42
C PHE A 295 23.96 -6.86 -1.47
N PHE A 296 22.94 -6.83 -2.33
CA PHE A 296 21.92 -7.88 -2.44
C PHE A 296 22.14 -8.86 -3.61
N SER A 297 23.20 -8.68 -4.39
CA SER A 297 23.47 -9.47 -5.60
C SER A 297 24.39 -10.65 -5.29
N GLY A 298 24.05 -11.83 -5.82
CA GLY A 298 24.94 -12.99 -5.79
C GLY A 298 26.05 -12.94 -6.84
N ASP A 299 25.98 -11.99 -7.78
CA ASP A 299 26.92 -11.84 -8.89
C ASP A 299 27.53 -10.42 -8.90
N LYS A 300 28.84 -10.35 -8.69
CA LYS A 300 29.59 -9.09 -8.64
C LYS A 300 29.60 -8.34 -9.98
N GLU A 301 29.41 -9.04 -11.08
CA GLU A 301 29.32 -8.43 -12.42
C GLU A 301 27.91 -7.88 -12.70
N GLN A 302 26.93 -8.16 -11.84
CA GLN A 302 25.55 -7.69 -11.93
C GLN A 302 25.12 -7.03 -10.59
N PRO A 303 25.69 -5.87 -10.21
CA PRO A 303 25.43 -5.26 -8.90
C PRO A 303 23.98 -4.78 -8.73
N TYR A 304 23.31 -4.36 -9.81
CA TYR A 304 21.94 -3.82 -9.76
C TYR A 304 20.88 -4.93 -9.77
N ARG A 305 21.02 -5.91 -8.88
CA ARG A 305 20.18 -7.10 -8.82
C ARG A 305 19.98 -7.52 -7.36
N VAL A 306 18.80 -8.07 -7.09
CA VAL A 306 18.54 -8.82 -5.85
C VAL A 306 18.29 -10.28 -6.24
N ASP A 307 18.98 -11.22 -5.60
CA ASP A 307 18.70 -12.64 -5.81
C ASP A 307 18.93 -13.47 -4.56
N ALA A 308 18.43 -14.70 -4.60
CA ALA A 308 18.51 -15.60 -3.47
C ALA A 308 19.95 -16.03 -3.13
N ALA A 309 20.94 -15.88 -4.03
CA ALA A 309 22.33 -16.16 -3.69
C ALA A 309 22.94 -15.01 -2.88
N GLY A 310 22.75 -13.76 -3.29
CA GLY A 310 23.19 -12.57 -2.56
C GLY A 310 22.50 -12.44 -1.20
N LEU A 311 21.17 -12.58 -1.16
CA LEU A 311 20.39 -12.52 0.08
C LEU A 311 20.80 -13.59 1.11
N ALA A 312 21.29 -14.75 0.66
CA ALA A 312 21.75 -15.81 1.56
C ALA A 312 23.06 -15.48 2.29
N GLN A 313 23.79 -14.44 1.85
CA GLN A 313 25.04 -14.00 2.46
C GLN A 313 24.86 -12.83 3.44
N ILE A 314 23.63 -12.35 3.63
CA ILE A 314 23.35 -11.19 4.47
C ILE A 314 23.52 -11.55 5.94
N THR A 315 24.22 -10.67 6.65
CA THR A 315 24.44 -10.75 8.10
C THR A 315 23.98 -9.47 8.79
N ALA A 316 23.73 -9.55 10.10
CA ALA A 316 23.42 -8.38 10.92
C ALA A 316 24.57 -7.36 10.89
N ASP A 317 25.82 -7.82 11.00
CA ASP A 317 27.01 -6.96 10.94
C ASP A 317 27.12 -6.22 9.60
N GLY A 318 26.97 -6.93 8.47
CA GLY A 318 27.04 -6.32 7.14
C GLY A 318 25.89 -5.33 6.91
N THR A 319 24.69 -5.69 7.36
CA THR A 319 23.52 -4.79 7.32
C THR A 319 23.77 -3.56 8.19
N GLY A 320 24.36 -3.74 9.37
CA GLY A 320 24.66 -2.68 10.32
C GLY A 320 25.67 -1.68 9.74
N GLN A 321 26.76 -2.19 9.16
CA GLN A 321 27.75 -1.34 8.47
C GLN A 321 27.12 -0.54 7.34
N ALA A 322 26.34 -1.19 6.47
CA ALA A 322 25.69 -0.52 5.34
C ALA A 322 24.63 0.51 5.79
N MET A 323 23.99 0.29 6.94
CA MET A 323 23.05 1.21 7.57
C MET A 323 23.73 2.20 8.53
N GLN A 324 25.06 2.26 8.59
CA GLN A 324 25.83 3.17 9.46
C GLN A 324 25.53 2.99 10.97
N VAL A 325 25.19 1.78 11.39
CA VAL A 325 24.90 1.46 12.80
C VAL A 325 26.20 1.39 13.60
N GLY A 326 26.17 1.99 14.79
CA GLY A 326 27.24 1.92 15.78
C GLY A 326 26.78 2.51 17.12
N ASP A 327 27.66 2.53 18.12
CA ASP A 327 27.31 2.98 19.49
C ASP A 327 26.70 4.38 19.54
N ALA A 328 27.18 5.30 18.67
CA ALA A 328 26.68 6.66 18.57
C ALA A 328 25.51 6.84 17.58
N ASN A 329 25.09 5.76 16.90
CA ASN A 329 23.99 5.76 15.93
C ASN A 329 23.23 4.41 16.00
N PRO A 330 22.62 4.08 17.15
CA PRO A 330 21.99 2.78 17.36
C PRO A 330 20.71 2.64 16.52
N MET A 331 20.48 1.46 15.95
CA MET A 331 19.26 1.12 15.22
C MET A 331 18.46 0.05 15.96
N VAL A 332 17.16 0.31 16.15
CA VAL A 332 16.22 -0.71 16.64
C VAL A 332 15.92 -1.73 15.54
N GLY A 333 16.00 -3.03 15.84
CA GLY A 333 15.56 -4.11 14.95
C GLY A 333 16.54 -4.49 13.84
N LEU A 334 17.85 -4.30 14.04
CA LEU A 334 18.87 -4.68 13.06
C LEU A 334 18.84 -6.19 12.75
N GLU A 335 18.82 -7.03 13.78
CA GLU A 335 18.74 -8.50 13.66
C GLU A 335 17.49 -8.96 12.92
N GLY A 336 16.34 -8.34 13.23
CA GLY A 336 15.07 -8.62 12.56
C GLY A 336 15.14 -8.32 11.06
N ARG A 337 15.78 -7.21 10.66
CA ARG A 337 15.98 -6.85 9.24
C ARG A 337 16.89 -7.82 8.50
N ALA A 338 18.03 -8.17 9.09
CA ALA A 338 18.94 -9.14 8.49
C ALA A 338 18.25 -10.52 8.34
N SER A 339 17.54 -10.96 9.37
CA SER A 339 16.77 -12.20 9.34
C SER A 339 15.66 -12.19 8.28
N LEU A 340 14.95 -11.06 8.13
CA LEU A 340 13.92 -10.89 7.10
C LEU A 340 14.49 -11.03 5.69
N LEU A 341 15.65 -10.42 5.41
CA LEU A 341 16.33 -10.53 4.11
C LEU A 341 16.86 -11.95 3.87
N LEU A 342 17.35 -12.63 4.90
CA LEU A 342 17.75 -14.04 4.82
C LEU A 342 16.54 -14.93 4.51
N ASN A 343 15.39 -14.71 5.18
CA ASN A 343 14.17 -15.44 4.90
C ASN A 343 13.63 -15.17 3.49
N LEU A 344 13.83 -13.95 2.96
CA LEU A 344 13.52 -13.63 1.56
C LEU A 344 14.29 -14.54 0.60
N SER A 345 15.58 -14.82 0.84
CA SER A 345 16.33 -15.78 0.01
C SER A 345 15.60 -17.13 -0.13
N ARG A 346 15.10 -17.67 0.99
CA ARG A 346 14.39 -18.95 1.01
C ARG A 346 13.06 -18.85 0.26
N ALA A 347 12.25 -17.82 0.57
CA ALA A 347 10.95 -17.60 -0.04
C ALA A 347 11.04 -17.50 -1.58
N LEU A 348 12.07 -16.80 -2.08
CA LEU A 348 12.31 -16.66 -3.52
C LEU A 348 12.68 -17.99 -4.19
N ARG A 349 13.48 -18.85 -3.55
CA ARG A 349 13.87 -20.17 -4.07
C ARG A 349 12.72 -21.18 -4.06
N GLU A 350 11.87 -21.13 -3.04
CA GLU A 350 10.75 -22.05 -2.88
C GLU A 350 9.59 -21.75 -3.84
N ASN A 351 9.57 -20.56 -4.46
CA ASN A 351 8.52 -20.12 -5.37
C ASN A 351 9.05 -19.77 -6.78
N PRO A 352 9.67 -20.74 -7.51
CA PRO A 352 10.27 -20.49 -8.82
C PRO A 352 9.25 -20.10 -9.89
N THR A 353 7.97 -20.43 -9.70
CA THR A 353 6.86 -19.97 -10.56
C THR A 353 6.76 -18.44 -10.59
N PHE A 354 7.06 -17.78 -9.46
CA PHE A 354 6.99 -16.32 -9.36
C PHE A 354 8.36 -15.66 -9.56
N PHE A 355 9.43 -16.25 -9.01
CA PHE A 355 10.74 -15.58 -8.93
C PHE A 355 11.82 -16.20 -9.83
N GLY A 356 11.46 -17.20 -10.63
CA GLY A 356 12.39 -17.94 -11.48
C GLY A 356 13.36 -18.81 -10.69
N THR A 357 14.20 -19.58 -11.39
CA THR A 357 15.12 -20.55 -10.78
C THR A 357 16.23 -19.91 -9.94
N GLU A 358 16.59 -18.67 -10.24
CA GLU A 358 17.59 -17.92 -9.46
C GLU A 358 17.00 -17.28 -8.20
N GLY A 359 15.67 -17.27 -8.04
CA GLY A 359 14.99 -16.60 -6.94
C GLY A 359 15.24 -15.09 -6.95
N ARG A 360 14.79 -14.40 -7.99
CA ARG A 360 14.92 -12.94 -8.16
C ARG A 360 13.54 -12.27 -8.12
N PRO A 361 13.32 -11.24 -7.27
CA PRO A 361 12.04 -10.54 -7.19
C PRO A 361 11.50 -10.07 -8.55
N GLY A 362 12.33 -9.41 -9.36
CA GLY A 362 11.95 -8.86 -10.66
C GLY A 362 11.39 -9.89 -11.64
N ASN A 363 11.72 -11.18 -11.49
CA ASN A 363 11.16 -12.23 -12.34
C ASN A 363 9.64 -12.41 -12.17
N MET A 364 9.02 -11.82 -11.14
CA MET A 364 7.55 -11.79 -11.04
C MET A 364 6.88 -11.16 -12.27
N LEU A 365 7.59 -10.30 -13.00
CA LEU A 365 7.09 -9.75 -14.27
C LEU A 365 6.74 -10.83 -15.29
N ASP A 366 7.43 -11.97 -15.29
CA ASP A 366 7.15 -13.05 -16.23
C ASP A 366 5.81 -13.73 -15.91
N PHE A 367 5.50 -13.92 -14.62
CA PHE A 367 4.19 -14.38 -14.15
C PHE A 367 3.08 -13.35 -14.40
N LEU A 368 3.33 -12.08 -14.07
CA LEU A 368 2.36 -11.01 -14.32
C LEU A 368 2.04 -10.86 -15.81
N GLU A 369 3.04 -11.04 -16.67
CA GLU A 369 2.86 -11.03 -18.11
C GLU A 369 1.94 -12.15 -18.59
N SER A 370 2.11 -13.38 -18.06
CA SER A 370 1.26 -14.53 -18.41
C SER A 370 -0.18 -14.37 -17.95
N GLU A 371 -0.42 -13.59 -16.89
CA GLU A 371 -1.75 -13.34 -16.34
C GLU A 371 -2.39 -12.03 -16.84
N SER A 372 -1.66 -11.29 -17.68
CA SER A 372 -2.12 -10.04 -18.28
C SER A 372 -2.89 -10.26 -19.58
N ILE A 373 -3.71 -9.28 -19.94
CA ILE A 373 -4.39 -9.22 -21.23
C ILE A 373 -3.67 -8.18 -22.11
N PRO A 374 -3.19 -8.55 -23.31
CA PRO A 374 -2.63 -7.58 -24.25
C PRO A 374 -3.59 -6.43 -24.56
N ASP A 375 -3.07 -5.20 -24.62
CA ASP A 375 -3.82 -3.98 -24.92
C ASP A 375 -2.96 -3.04 -25.79
N GLY A 376 -3.01 -3.25 -27.11
CA GLY A 376 -2.13 -2.56 -28.06
C GLY A 376 -0.65 -2.91 -27.83
N SER A 377 0.19 -1.89 -27.65
CA SER A 377 1.61 -2.06 -27.27
C SER A 377 1.83 -2.19 -25.76
N SER A 378 0.75 -2.22 -24.98
CA SER A 378 0.75 -2.37 -23.52
C SER A 378 -0.04 -3.61 -23.11
N ARG A 379 -0.28 -3.76 -21.80
CA ARG A 379 -0.96 -4.87 -21.15
C ARG A 379 -1.82 -4.36 -20.00
N ARG A 380 -2.99 -4.97 -19.81
CA ARG A 380 -3.80 -4.82 -18.60
C ARG A 380 -3.47 -5.95 -17.64
N VAL A 381 -2.98 -5.59 -16.46
CA VAL A 381 -2.53 -6.52 -15.43
C VAL A 381 -3.55 -6.53 -14.29
N PRO A 382 -4.14 -7.68 -13.94
CA PRO A 382 -4.99 -7.74 -12.76
C PRO A 382 -4.17 -7.47 -11.49
N LEU A 383 -4.59 -6.52 -10.66
CA LEU A 383 -3.96 -6.25 -9.36
C LEU A 383 -3.89 -7.52 -8.51
N ALA A 384 -4.95 -8.33 -8.54
CA ALA A 384 -5.03 -9.60 -7.83
C ALA A 384 -3.87 -10.55 -8.16
N ALA A 385 -3.31 -10.50 -9.38
CA ALA A 385 -2.15 -11.32 -9.74
C ALA A 385 -0.87 -10.85 -9.04
N LEU A 386 -0.64 -9.53 -8.97
CA LEU A 386 0.48 -8.97 -8.20
C LEU A 386 0.32 -9.24 -6.70
N TRP A 387 -0.89 -9.02 -6.17
CA TRP A 387 -1.20 -9.34 -4.78
C TRP A 387 -0.94 -10.83 -4.48
N HIS A 388 -1.37 -11.74 -5.36
CA HIS A 388 -1.16 -13.17 -5.20
C HIS A 388 0.32 -13.55 -5.14
N VAL A 389 1.15 -13.02 -6.06
CA VAL A 389 2.60 -13.23 -6.03
C VAL A 389 3.18 -12.81 -4.69
N LEU A 390 2.79 -11.65 -4.18
CA LEU A 390 3.35 -11.11 -2.95
C LEU A 390 2.84 -11.85 -1.71
N ILE A 391 1.54 -12.08 -1.58
CA ILE A 391 0.94 -12.70 -0.39
C ILE A 391 1.28 -14.19 -0.28
N THR A 392 1.39 -14.89 -1.40
CA THR A 392 1.72 -16.33 -1.43
C THR A 392 3.22 -16.53 -1.53
N GLY A 393 3.89 -15.88 -2.49
CA GLY A 393 5.31 -16.08 -2.76
C GLY A 393 6.23 -15.58 -1.65
N LEU A 394 5.82 -14.55 -0.90
CA LEU A 394 6.59 -14.02 0.23
C LEU A 394 6.08 -14.53 1.58
N ALA A 395 5.07 -15.39 1.65
CA ALA A 395 4.56 -15.90 2.93
C ALA A 395 5.66 -16.43 3.89
N PRO A 396 6.72 -17.12 3.43
CA PRO A 396 7.76 -17.64 4.31
C PRO A 396 8.67 -16.58 4.94
N ILE A 397 8.60 -15.31 4.53
CA ILE A 397 9.46 -14.26 5.11
C ILE A 397 9.02 -13.86 6.53
N TRP A 398 7.75 -14.07 6.84
CA TRP A 398 7.14 -13.61 8.08
C TRP A 398 7.45 -14.54 9.26
N PRO A 399 7.63 -13.98 10.47
CA PRO A 399 7.76 -14.78 11.68
C PRO A 399 6.60 -15.78 11.86
N THR A 400 6.93 -17.02 12.20
CA THR A 400 5.97 -18.13 12.34
C THR A 400 5.29 -18.17 13.71
N ASP A 401 5.70 -17.32 14.64
CA ASP A 401 5.16 -17.18 16.01
C ASP A 401 3.90 -16.29 16.06
N ARG A 402 3.44 -15.77 14.92
CA ARG A 402 2.19 -15.03 14.77
C ARG A 402 0.97 -15.96 14.75
N THR A 403 -0.22 -15.36 14.64
CA THR A 403 -1.49 -16.10 14.59
C THR A 403 -1.47 -17.21 13.53
N THR A 404 -1.90 -18.39 13.93
CA THR A 404 -2.05 -19.56 13.07
C THR A 404 -3.53 -19.97 12.98
N LEU A 405 -3.91 -20.55 11.84
CA LEU A 405 -5.21 -21.18 11.65
C LEU A 405 -4.97 -22.52 10.96
N GLY A 406 -5.46 -23.63 11.53
CA GLY A 406 -5.17 -24.96 11.00
C GLY A 406 -3.66 -25.29 10.93
N GLY A 407 -2.85 -24.73 11.82
CA GLY A 407 -1.38 -24.88 11.80
C GLY A 407 -0.66 -24.05 10.75
N VAL A 408 -1.36 -23.24 9.95
CA VAL A 408 -0.76 -22.35 8.94
C VAL A 408 -0.58 -20.95 9.53
N PRO A 409 0.65 -20.40 9.57
CA PRO A 409 0.88 -19.01 9.92
C PRO A 409 0.20 -18.06 8.93
N LEU A 410 -0.53 -17.08 9.46
CA LEU A 410 -1.30 -16.13 8.66
C LEU A 410 -0.57 -14.81 8.40
N GLY A 411 0.54 -14.56 9.09
CA GLY A 411 1.30 -13.31 8.97
C GLY A 411 0.62 -12.17 9.72
N ASP A 412 0.24 -11.10 9.02
CA ASP A 412 -0.37 -9.89 9.61
C ASP A 412 -1.90 -10.03 9.67
N VAL A 413 -2.35 -11.08 10.36
CA VAL A 413 -3.75 -11.40 10.64
C VAL A 413 -3.86 -11.68 12.13
N TRP A 414 -4.77 -11.02 12.83
CA TRP A 414 -4.79 -11.03 14.28
C TRP A 414 -6.21 -11.22 14.84
N PRO A 415 -6.36 -11.87 16.01
CA PRO A 415 -7.64 -11.91 16.69
C PRO A 415 -8.03 -10.50 17.17
N CYS A 416 -9.28 -10.13 16.94
CA CYS A 416 -9.88 -8.89 17.42
C CYS A 416 -10.90 -9.19 18.51
N ASP A 417 -10.64 -8.70 19.73
CA ASP A 417 -11.49 -9.00 20.88
C ASP A 417 -12.92 -8.46 20.74
N ALA A 418 -13.10 -7.35 20.02
CA ALA A 418 -14.42 -6.81 19.71
C ALA A 418 -15.27 -7.78 18.87
N LEU A 419 -14.64 -8.62 18.04
CA LEU A 419 -15.33 -9.59 17.18
C LEU A 419 -15.62 -10.92 17.87
N LYS A 420 -14.85 -11.29 18.92
CA LYS A 420 -14.97 -12.58 19.62
C LYS A 420 -16.40 -12.91 20.09
N PRO A 421 -17.19 -12.00 20.69
CA PRO A 421 -18.56 -12.31 21.12
C PRO A 421 -19.52 -12.65 19.98
N TYR A 422 -19.15 -12.32 18.74
CA TYR A 422 -19.95 -12.52 17.53
C TYR A 422 -19.36 -13.58 16.60
N ALA A 423 -18.28 -14.24 17.01
CA ALA A 423 -17.66 -15.31 16.24
C ALA A 423 -18.55 -16.56 16.27
N THR A 424 -18.85 -17.10 15.09
CA THR A 424 -19.69 -18.31 14.94
C THR A 424 -18.87 -19.55 14.57
N GLY A 425 -17.64 -19.35 14.10
CA GLY A 425 -16.66 -20.39 13.86
C GLY A 425 -15.23 -19.88 14.06
N GLU A 426 -14.28 -20.82 14.07
CA GLU A 426 -12.85 -20.52 14.16
C GLU A 426 -12.41 -19.59 13.02
N GLY A 427 -11.78 -18.47 13.38
CA GLY A 427 -11.28 -17.50 12.41
C GLY A 427 -12.23 -16.34 12.10
N ASP A 428 -13.45 -16.34 12.65
CA ASP A 428 -14.41 -15.24 12.46
C ASP A 428 -14.02 -13.95 13.19
N GLU A 429 -13.24 -14.09 14.24
CA GLU A 429 -12.67 -13.00 15.04
C GLU A 429 -11.37 -12.44 14.44
N LEU A 430 -10.83 -13.06 13.41
CA LEU A 430 -9.55 -12.68 12.80
C LEU A 430 -9.73 -11.51 11.84
N VAL A 431 -8.83 -10.52 11.96
CA VAL A 431 -8.76 -9.34 11.10
C VAL A 431 -7.43 -9.36 10.35
N PRO A 432 -7.44 -9.50 9.01
CA PRO A 432 -6.25 -9.37 8.19
C PRO A 432 -5.96 -7.90 7.88
N PHE A 433 -4.68 -7.53 7.91
CA PHE A 433 -4.22 -6.21 7.48
C PHE A 433 -3.21 -6.29 6.34
N HIS A 434 -2.31 -7.28 6.38
CA HIS A 434 -1.25 -7.49 5.38
C HIS A 434 -0.53 -6.19 5.00
N LYS A 435 -0.30 -5.29 5.97
CA LYS A 435 0.04 -3.88 5.69
C LYS A 435 1.33 -3.75 4.90
N LEU A 436 2.36 -4.53 5.21
CA LEU A 436 3.61 -4.47 4.46
C LEU A 436 3.44 -5.02 3.04
N THR A 437 2.67 -6.09 2.85
CA THR A 437 2.30 -6.59 1.51
C THR A 437 1.53 -5.52 0.72
N GLY A 438 0.62 -4.79 1.36
CA GLY A 438 -0.04 -3.62 0.80
C GLY A 438 0.93 -2.53 0.38
N TRP A 439 1.88 -2.20 1.25
CA TRP A 439 2.91 -1.19 0.97
C TRP A 439 3.83 -1.60 -0.19
N THR A 440 4.23 -2.87 -0.25
CA THR A 440 4.98 -3.45 -1.37
C THR A 440 4.17 -3.36 -2.66
N THR A 441 2.88 -3.73 -2.62
CA THR A 441 2.01 -3.69 -3.81
C THR A 441 1.94 -2.28 -4.39
N TYR A 442 1.62 -1.27 -3.56
CA TYR A 442 1.64 0.14 -3.98
C TYR A 442 2.98 0.57 -4.58
N SER A 443 4.08 0.17 -3.94
CA SER A 443 5.43 0.54 -4.36
C SER A 443 5.87 -0.14 -5.67
N LEU A 444 5.38 -1.35 -5.98
CA LEU A 444 5.75 -2.07 -7.20
C LEU A 444 4.89 -1.69 -8.41
N ILE A 445 3.66 -1.19 -8.21
CA ILE A 445 2.81 -0.73 -9.31
C ILE A 445 3.49 0.38 -10.11
N GLU A 446 3.98 1.42 -9.42
CA GLU A 446 4.52 2.61 -10.07
C GLU A 446 5.71 2.34 -11.03
N PRO A 447 6.77 1.59 -10.67
CA PRO A 447 7.84 1.26 -11.61
C PRO A 447 7.35 0.42 -12.79
N ILE A 448 6.40 -0.49 -12.58
CA ILE A 448 5.84 -1.31 -13.66
C ILE A 448 5.11 -0.42 -14.67
N GLU A 449 4.25 0.48 -14.20
CA GLU A 449 3.50 1.39 -15.08
C GLU A 449 4.42 2.40 -15.77
N LYS A 450 5.40 2.98 -15.05
CA LYS A 450 6.32 3.99 -15.59
C LYS A 450 7.27 3.42 -16.64
N ILE A 451 7.79 2.22 -16.44
CA ILE A 451 8.83 1.65 -17.31
C ILE A 451 8.24 0.81 -18.45
N LEU A 452 7.19 0.03 -18.17
CA LEU A 452 6.59 -0.88 -19.17
C LEU A 452 5.32 -0.33 -19.80
N GLY A 453 4.75 0.75 -19.24
CA GLY A 453 3.47 1.29 -19.69
C GLY A 453 2.26 0.40 -19.38
N TRP A 454 2.46 -0.71 -18.66
CA TRP A 454 1.39 -1.62 -18.23
C TRP A 454 0.37 -0.87 -17.38
N LYS A 455 -0.88 -1.34 -17.39
CA LYS A 455 -1.98 -0.72 -16.64
C LYS A 455 -2.59 -1.72 -15.68
N PHE A 456 -2.61 -1.38 -14.41
CA PHE A 456 -3.27 -2.21 -13.41
C PHE A 456 -4.78 -2.00 -13.42
N VAL A 457 -5.52 -3.10 -13.31
CA VAL A 457 -6.99 -3.10 -13.14
C VAL A 457 -7.35 -3.68 -11.78
N GLY A 458 -8.39 -3.16 -11.13
CA GLY A 458 -8.76 -3.53 -9.76
C GLY A 458 -8.04 -2.72 -8.68
N LEU A 459 -7.51 -1.54 -8.99
CA LEU A 459 -6.83 -0.67 -8.01
C LEU A 459 -7.74 -0.25 -6.86
N GLU A 460 -9.05 -0.20 -7.10
CA GLU A 460 -10.09 0.03 -6.11
C GLU A 460 -10.11 -1.01 -4.98
N ASP A 461 -9.58 -2.21 -5.21
CA ASP A 461 -9.50 -3.27 -4.19
C ASP A 461 -8.40 -2.99 -3.14
N MET A 462 -7.40 -2.16 -3.46
CA MET A 462 -6.39 -1.76 -2.48
C MET A 462 -7.02 -0.98 -1.33
N THR A 463 -6.50 -1.19 -0.13
CA THR A 463 -6.98 -0.51 1.09
C THR A 463 -6.03 0.60 1.54
N GLY A 464 -6.49 1.41 2.50
CA GLY A 464 -5.60 2.25 3.28
C GLY A 464 -4.57 1.41 4.05
N LEU A 465 -3.43 2.02 4.41
CA LEU A 465 -2.36 1.37 5.17
C LEU A 465 -2.46 1.75 6.66
N PRO A 466 -2.82 0.82 7.56
CA PRO A 466 -3.02 1.13 8.98
C PRO A 466 -1.69 1.12 9.75
N GLU A 467 -0.81 2.05 9.41
CA GLU A 467 0.42 2.33 10.16
C GLU A 467 0.26 3.52 11.12
N TYR A 468 1.27 3.74 11.95
CA TYR A 468 1.21 4.65 13.09
C TYR A 468 0.93 6.12 12.74
N ARG A 469 1.18 6.58 11.51
CA ARG A 469 0.86 7.98 11.11
C ARG A 469 -0.58 8.11 10.68
N ASN A 470 -1.06 7.23 9.81
CA ASN A 470 -2.46 7.19 9.40
C ASN A 470 -3.37 6.92 10.60
N GLY A 471 -3.04 5.94 11.44
CA GLY A 471 -3.78 5.70 12.68
C GLY A 471 -3.59 6.83 13.68
N GLY A 472 -2.39 7.40 13.74
CA GLY A 472 -2.05 8.48 14.68
C GLY A 472 -2.83 9.75 14.40
N LEU A 473 -3.06 10.07 13.12
CA LEU A 473 -3.91 11.16 12.67
C LEU A 473 -5.31 11.10 13.30
N LEU A 474 -5.91 9.90 13.33
CA LEU A 474 -7.25 9.69 13.87
C LEU A 474 -7.29 9.93 15.38
N VAL A 475 -6.23 9.57 16.09
CA VAL A 475 -6.13 9.77 17.55
C VAL A 475 -5.81 11.22 17.88
N ASP A 476 -4.84 11.82 17.19
CA ASP A 476 -4.38 13.18 17.45
C ASP A 476 -5.44 14.24 17.12
N LEU A 477 -6.31 13.98 16.14
CA LEU A 477 -7.45 14.84 15.81
C LEU A 477 -8.77 14.40 16.46
N GLY A 478 -8.73 13.35 17.29
CA GLY A 478 -9.83 12.97 18.18
C GLY A 478 -10.96 12.17 17.54
N VAL A 479 -10.80 11.62 16.33
CA VAL A 479 -11.75 10.63 15.76
C VAL A 479 -11.78 9.35 16.60
N LEU A 480 -10.62 8.98 17.16
CA LEU A 480 -10.50 7.85 18.08
C LEU A 480 -9.86 8.32 19.39
N THR A 481 -10.48 7.99 20.52
CA THR A 481 -9.91 8.25 21.85
C THR A 481 -9.62 6.93 22.54
N LEU A 482 -8.37 6.71 22.96
CA LEU A 482 -8.03 5.55 23.78
C LEU A 482 -8.67 5.71 25.17
N LYS A 483 -9.47 4.73 25.61
CA LYS A 483 -10.15 4.77 26.91
C LYS A 483 -9.12 4.77 28.04
N GLU A 484 -9.32 5.59 29.07
CA GLU A 484 -8.34 5.80 30.15
C GLU A 484 -7.93 4.51 30.88
N SER A 485 -8.87 3.57 31.04
CA SER A 485 -8.66 2.27 31.69
C SER A 485 -8.32 1.13 30.73
N ALA A 486 -8.14 1.43 29.43
CA ALA A 486 -7.95 0.41 28.40
C ALA A 486 -6.62 -0.35 28.54
N LEU A 487 -5.60 0.29 29.12
CA LEU A 487 -4.25 -0.24 29.21
C LEU A 487 -3.71 -0.13 30.65
N PRO A 488 -3.08 -1.19 31.19
CA PRO A 488 -2.39 -1.10 32.46
C PRO A 488 -1.18 -0.16 32.40
N ALA A 489 -0.76 0.35 33.57
CA ALA A 489 0.35 1.27 33.73
C ALA A 489 1.68 0.76 33.14
N SER A 490 1.87 -0.56 33.03
CA SER A 490 3.06 -1.19 32.46
C SER A 490 3.30 -0.86 30.98
N PHE A 491 2.28 -0.42 30.24
CA PHE A 491 2.45 0.02 28.85
C PHE A 491 2.90 1.48 28.72
N TYR A 492 3.08 2.21 29.82
CA TYR A 492 3.53 3.61 29.80
C TYR A 492 4.98 3.67 30.30
N PRO A 493 5.98 3.72 29.39
CA PRO A 493 7.39 3.57 29.76
C PRO A 493 7.95 4.74 30.58
N LEU A 494 7.30 5.91 30.53
CA LEU A 494 7.71 7.12 31.24
C LEU A 494 6.53 7.61 32.09
N PRO A 495 6.69 7.80 33.41
CA PRO A 495 5.61 8.29 34.29
C PRO A 495 5.04 9.66 33.87
N SER A 496 5.84 10.47 33.16
CA SER A 496 5.45 11.79 32.66
C SER A 496 4.78 11.76 31.28
N SER A 497 4.80 10.61 30.59
CA SER A 497 4.25 10.48 29.24
C SER A 497 2.90 9.75 29.27
N LYS A 498 1.91 10.32 28.58
CA LYS A 498 0.63 9.64 28.31
C LYS A 498 0.66 8.80 27.03
N ILE A 499 1.84 8.59 26.44
CA ILE A 499 2.01 7.82 25.20
C ILE A 499 2.28 6.36 25.58
N PRO A 500 1.36 5.43 25.29
CA PRO A 500 1.59 4.01 25.54
C PRO A 500 2.53 3.43 24.48
N ARG A 501 3.29 2.41 24.88
CA ARG A 501 4.12 1.58 24.00
C ARG A 501 3.59 0.15 23.99
N ILE A 502 2.88 -0.21 22.93
CA ILE A 502 2.05 -1.41 22.85
C ILE A 502 2.63 -2.40 21.82
N PRO A 503 2.69 -3.72 22.10
CA PRO A 503 3.06 -4.69 21.09
C PRO A 503 2.02 -4.77 19.97
N PRO A 504 2.44 -5.06 18.73
CA PRO A 504 1.54 -5.04 17.57
C PRO A 504 0.43 -6.10 17.64
N SER A 505 0.64 -7.18 18.40
CA SER A 505 -0.33 -8.25 18.64
C SER A 505 -1.41 -7.89 19.67
N HIS A 506 -1.26 -6.76 20.37
CA HIS A 506 -2.22 -6.38 21.41
C HIS A 506 -3.58 -6.01 20.81
N PRO A 507 -4.70 -6.45 21.38
CA PRO A 507 -6.04 -6.17 20.82
C PRO A 507 -6.35 -4.69 20.61
N ALA A 508 -5.84 -3.79 21.46
CA ALA A 508 -5.92 -2.33 21.23
C ALA A 508 -5.33 -1.90 19.88
N VAL A 509 -4.18 -2.44 19.50
CA VAL A 509 -3.54 -2.13 18.21
C VAL A 509 -4.38 -2.71 17.06
N ILE A 510 -4.95 -3.90 17.23
CA ILE A 510 -5.81 -4.53 16.22
C ILE A 510 -7.09 -3.72 15.99
N GLU A 511 -7.74 -3.28 17.06
CA GLU A 511 -8.94 -2.44 17.00
C GLU A 511 -8.64 -1.08 16.35
N TRP A 512 -7.53 -0.44 16.74
CA TRP A 512 -7.07 0.81 16.14
C TRP A 512 -6.76 0.68 14.64
N ARG A 513 -6.05 -0.37 14.25
CA ARG A 513 -5.71 -0.63 12.84
C ARG A 513 -6.95 -0.94 12.01
N ALA A 514 -7.92 -1.68 12.56
CA ALA A 514 -9.19 -1.97 11.89
C ALA A 514 -10.00 -0.70 11.63
N MET A 515 -10.11 0.18 12.62
CA MET A 515 -10.72 1.49 12.43
C MET A 515 -9.96 2.32 11.40
N THR A 516 -8.63 2.32 11.45
CA THR A 516 -7.79 3.07 10.52
C THR A 516 -8.03 2.67 9.06
N VAL A 517 -8.17 1.37 8.74
CA VAL A 517 -8.46 0.91 7.37
C VAL A 517 -9.75 1.55 6.84
N ILE A 518 -10.82 1.54 7.63
CA ILE A 518 -12.13 2.06 7.20
C ILE A 518 -12.14 3.59 7.16
N GLU A 519 -11.56 4.24 8.16
CA GLU A 519 -11.49 5.70 8.20
C GLU A 519 -10.68 6.28 7.03
N LEU A 520 -9.65 5.60 6.55
CA LEU A 520 -8.90 6.06 5.38
C LEU A 520 -9.75 6.07 4.09
N ASP A 521 -10.59 5.06 3.87
CA ASP A 521 -11.54 5.05 2.74
C ASP A 521 -12.57 6.17 2.90
N ARG A 522 -13.09 6.37 4.12
CA ARG A 522 -14.06 7.44 4.44
C ARG A 522 -13.49 8.84 4.26
N ILE A 523 -12.24 9.06 4.69
CA ILE A 523 -11.53 10.34 4.51
C ILE A 523 -11.31 10.59 3.02
N ALA A 524 -10.85 9.60 2.26
CA ALA A 524 -10.65 9.76 0.82
C ALA A 524 -11.95 10.15 0.10
N GLU A 525 -13.06 9.52 0.46
CA GLU A 525 -14.38 9.83 -0.08
C GLU A 525 -14.86 11.24 0.31
N GLN A 526 -14.72 11.63 1.57
CA GLN A 526 -15.11 12.98 2.02
C GLN A 526 -14.24 14.09 1.41
N ILE A 527 -12.94 13.84 1.20
CA ILE A 527 -12.05 14.75 0.48
C ILE A 527 -12.55 14.95 -0.95
N ARG A 528 -12.86 13.85 -1.66
CA ARG A 528 -13.42 13.90 -3.02
C ARG A 528 -14.71 14.69 -3.08
N GLN A 529 -15.63 14.45 -2.15
CA GLN A 529 -16.90 15.18 -2.07
C GLN A 529 -16.69 16.68 -1.85
N LYS A 530 -15.83 17.07 -0.90
CA LYS A 530 -15.53 18.50 -0.63
C LYS A 530 -14.81 19.19 -1.79
N LEU A 531 -14.02 18.45 -2.58
CA LEU A 531 -13.27 18.99 -3.71
C LEU A 531 -13.99 18.84 -5.06
N GLY A 532 -15.12 18.13 -5.12
CA GLY A 532 -15.85 17.84 -6.35
C GLY A 532 -15.10 16.93 -7.32
N LEU A 533 -14.34 15.95 -6.80
CA LEU A 533 -13.50 15.04 -7.60
C LEU A 533 -14.07 13.62 -7.60
N SER A 534 -13.83 12.86 -8.67
CA SER A 534 -14.13 11.42 -8.72
C SER A 534 -12.98 10.56 -8.16
N ALA A 535 -13.22 9.26 -7.99
CA ALA A 535 -12.20 8.30 -7.57
C ALA A 535 -11.06 8.15 -8.60
N GLU A 536 -11.34 8.37 -9.88
CA GLU A 536 -10.37 8.36 -10.97
C GLU A 536 -9.52 9.64 -10.99
N GLN A 537 -10.08 10.77 -10.55
CA GLN A 537 -9.38 12.06 -10.51
C GLN A 537 -8.50 12.20 -9.26
N LEU A 538 -8.88 11.58 -8.15
CA LEU A 538 -8.11 11.54 -6.91
C LEU A 538 -8.16 10.13 -6.31
N THR A 539 -7.16 9.33 -6.62
CA THR A 539 -7.09 7.92 -6.19
C THR A 539 -6.81 7.80 -4.69
N LEU A 540 -7.12 6.64 -4.09
CA LEU A 540 -6.76 6.37 -2.69
C LEU A 540 -5.24 6.48 -2.47
N ALA A 541 -4.44 6.00 -3.41
CA ALA A 541 -2.97 6.13 -3.35
C ALA A 541 -2.52 7.60 -3.28
N GLN A 542 -3.17 8.51 -4.01
CA GLN A 542 -2.84 9.94 -3.92
C GLN A 542 -3.27 10.56 -2.60
N VAL A 543 -4.42 10.15 -2.04
CA VAL A 543 -4.86 10.59 -0.71
C VAL A 543 -3.91 10.11 0.39
N LEU A 544 -3.44 8.87 0.32
CA LEU A 544 -2.45 8.36 1.26
C LEU A 544 -1.16 9.18 1.22
N GLU A 545 -0.64 9.48 0.02
CA GLU A 545 0.61 10.23 -0.17
C GLU A 545 0.51 11.69 0.33
N SER A 546 -0.53 12.41 -0.11
CA SER A 546 -0.61 13.87 0.03
C SER A 546 -1.46 14.35 1.20
N ALA A 547 -2.36 13.51 1.70
CA ALA A 547 -3.25 13.83 2.81
C ALA A 547 -2.84 13.06 4.06
N THR A 548 -3.30 11.83 4.24
CA THR A 548 -3.37 11.21 5.58
C THR A 548 -1.99 10.92 6.17
N TRP A 549 -1.05 10.39 5.38
CA TRP A 549 0.28 10.04 5.86
C TRP A 549 1.11 11.28 6.23
N LYS A 550 1.00 12.34 5.40
CA LYS A 550 1.68 13.62 5.66
C LYS A 550 1.03 14.37 6.82
N SER A 551 -0.30 14.41 6.86
CA SER A 551 -1.07 15.03 7.95
C SER A 551 -0.77 14.39 9.28
N GLY A 552 -0.73 13.05 9.35
CA GLY A 552 -0.36 12.31 10.56
C GLY A 552 1.04 12.66 11.07
N ARG A 553 2.02 12.87 10.17
CA ARG A 553 3.35 13.35 10.55
C ARG A 553 3.31 14.79 11.06
N GLN A 554 2.55 15.66 10.41
CA GLN A 554 2.49 17.08 10.74
C GLN A 554 1.85 17.30 12.11
N ILE A 555 0.66 16.74 12.35
CA ILE A 555 -0.04 16.87 13.64
C ILE A 555 0.75 16.24 14.79
N ALA A 556 1.43 15.11 14.54
CA ALA A 556 2.31 14.50 15.54
C ALA A 556 3.45 15.43 15.94
N LYS A 557 4.03 16.19 14.99
CA LYS A 557 5.07 17.19 15.27
C LYS A 557 4.51 18.43 15.98
N GLU A 558 3.31 18.86 15.64
CA GLU A 558 2.63 19.99 16.31
C GLU A 558 2.34 19.65 17.79
N LEU A 559 1.79 18.46 18.05
CA LEU A 559 1.42 18.04 19.41
C LEU A 559 2.60 17.54 20.24
N ARG A 560 3.65 17.00 19.59
CA ARG A 560 4.85 16.46 20.25
C ARG A 560 6.10 17.04 19.60
N PRO A 561 6.39 18.34 19.78
CA PRO A 561 7.47 19.03 19.06
C PRO A 561 8.86 18.44 19.30
N GLN A 562 9.08 17.82 20.47
CA GLN A 562 10.35 17.19 20.80
C GLN A 562 10.59 15.89 20.00
N SER A 563 9.60 14.99 19.94
CA SER A 563 9.78 13.67 19.33
C SER A 563 9.21 13.53 17.91
N GLY A 564 8.15 14.27 17.57
CA GLY A 564 7.33 14.04 16.39
C GLY A 564 6.85 12.58 16.28
N GLY A 565 6.71 11.91 17.43
CA GLY A 565 6.29 10.52 17.55
C GLY A 565 4.77 10.37 17.49
N PRO A 566 4.26 9.16 17.20
CA PRO A 566 2.84 8.90 17.19
C PRO A 566 2.20 9.02 18.60
N PRO A 567 0.87 9.20 18.69
CA PRO A 567 0.13 9.15 19.95
C PRO A 567 0.15 7.78 20.63
N ILE A 568 0.51 6.72 19.90
CA ILE A 568 0.66 5.33 20.37
C ILE A 568 1.95 4.79 19.75
N GLU A 569 2.92 4.40 20.56
CA GLU A 569 4.15 3.75 20.10
C GLU A 569 3.91 2.25 19.91
N ILE A 570 4.39 1.69 18.81
CA ILE A 570 4.40 0.24 18.58
C ILE A 570 5.77 -0.33 18.98
N GLN A 571 5.77 -1.41 19.76
CA GLN A 571 7.00 -2.18 20.01
C GLN A 571 7.40 -2.87 18.70
N SER A 572 8.45 -2.39 18.05
CA SER A 572 8.97 -2.95 16.79
C SER A 572 10.26 -3.71 17.06
N ASP A 573 10.37 -4.88 16.44
CA ASP A 573 11.57 -5.72 16.34
C ASP A 573 12.27 -5.56 14.98
N GLY A 574 11.81 -4.63 14.14
CA GLY A 574 12.27 -4.47 12.77
C GLY A 574 11.51 -5.34 11.74
N THR A 575 10.49 -6.09 12.15
CA THR A 575 9.67 -6.96 11.27
C THR A 575 8.17 -6.61 11.29
N VAL A 576 7.75 -5.66 12.14
CA VAL A 576 6.38 -5.13 12.23
C VAL A 576 6.36 -3.60 12.07
N PHE A 577 5.42 -3.12 11.26
CA PHE A 577 5.45 -1.81 10.58
C PHE A 577 4.25 -0.91 10.85
#